data_AF-A0A559GY95-F1
#
_entry.id   AF-A0A559GY95-F1
#
_cell.length_a   1.000
_cell.length_b   1.000
_cell.length_c   1.000
_cell.angle_alpha   90.00
_cell.angle_beta   90.00
_cell.angle_gamma   90.00
#
_symmetry.space_group_name_H-M   'P 1'
#
loop_
_entity.id
_entity.type
_entity.pdbx_description
1 polymer ?
#
loop_
_entity_poly.entity_id
_entity_poly.type
_entity_poly.pdbx_seq_one_letter_code
_entity_poly.pdbx_strand_id
1 'polypeptide(L)'
;VNEANKLVPEGIEGRVAYKGAAADIVFQMLGGIRSGMGYCGSANLKELHENAQFIEMSGAGLKESHPHDVQITNEAPNYSM
;
A
#
# COMPACT_ATOMS: atom_id res chain seq x y z
N VAL A 1 -16.27 -24.15 11.50
CA VAL A 1 -17.60 -23.61 11.16
C VAL A 1 -17.53 -23.16 9.72
N ASN A 2 -18.33 -23.75 8.83
CA ASN A 2 -18.26 -23.48 7.39
C ASN A 2 -18.91 -22.11 7.13
N GLU A 3 -18.19 -21.15 6.52
CA GLU A 3 -18.69 -19.77 6.32
C GLU A 3 -20.02 -19.73 5.55
N ALA A 4 -20.29 -20.74 4.72
CA ALA A 4 -21.53 -20.92 3.97
C ALA A 4 -22.81 -21.05 4.85
N ASN A 5 -22.67 -21.24 6.17
CA ASN A 5 -23.80 -21.33 7.10
C ASN A 5 -23.98 -20.07 7.97
N LYS A 6 -23.25 -18.97 7.73
CA LYS A 6 -23.51 -17.69 8.40
C LYS A 6 -24.79 -17.06 7.84
N LEU A 7 -25.71 -16.66 8.72
CA LEU A 7 -27.03 -16.07 8.38
C LEU A 7 -26.95 -14.68 7.75
N VAL A 8 -25.82 -13.98 7.90
CA VAL A 8 -25.62 -12.62 7.39
C VAL A 8 -24.28 -12.58 6.66
N PRO A 9 -24.24 -12.14 5.39
CA PRO A 9 -22.99 -11.96 4.67
C PRO A 9 -22.18 -10.78 5.22
N GLU A 10 -20.89 -11.01 5.48
CA GLU A 10 -19.93 -10.02 6.00
C GLU A 10 -19.03 -9.41 4.90
N GLY A 11 -19.23 -9.83 3.63
CA GLY A 11 -18.41 -9.43 2.49
C GLY A 11 -19.24 -9.01 1.27
N ILE A 12 -18.57 -8.38 0.32
CA ILE A 12 -19.14 -7.96 -0.97
C ILE A 12 -18.44 -8.69 -2.12
N GLU A 13 -19.12 -8.78 -3.26
CA GLU A 13 -18.51 -9.24 -4.51
C GLU A 13 -18.01 -8.03 -5.32
N GLY A 14 -16.82 -8.16 -5.89
CA GLY A 14 -16.21 -7.10 -6.68
C GLY A 14 -15.24 -7.68 -7.72
N ARG A 15 -14.89 -6.85 -8.70
CA ARG A 15 -13.88 -7.17 -9.72
C ARG A 15 -12.76 -6.15 -9.65
N VAL A 16 -11.55 -6.59 -9.99
CA VAL A 16 -10.36 -5.73 -10.09
C VAL A 16 -9.73 -5.88 -11.47
N ALA A 17 -9.00 -4.85 -11.90
CA ALA A 17 -8.25 -4.91 -13.15
C ALA A 17 -7.20 -6.03 -13.11
N TYR A 18 -6.93 -6.64 -14.26
CA TYR A 18 -5.82 -7.57 -14.41
C TYR A 18 -4.49 -6.84 -14.22
N LYS A 19 -3.63 -7.33 -13.33
CA LYS A 19 -2.41 -6.63 -12.89
C LYS A 19 -1.12 -7.20 -13.47
N GLY A 20 -1.20 -8.08 -14.47
CA GLY A 20 -0.02 -8.74 -15.05
C GLY A 20 0.49 -9.89 -14.18
N ALA A 21 1.80 -10.16 -14.26
CA ALA A 21 2.42 -11.25 -13.52
C ALA A 21 2.59 -10.89 -12.04
N ALA A 22 2.38 -11.88 -11.16
CA ALA A 22 2.54 -11.68 -9.72
C ALA A 22 3.95 -11.20 -9.34
N ALA A 23 4.98 -11.65 -10.08
CA ALA A 23 6.37 -11.26 -9.85
C ALA A 23 6.59 -9.74 -9.98
N ASP A 24 5.92 -9.08 -10.93
CA ASP A 24 6.06 -7.64 -11.17
C ASP A 24 5.48 -6.83 -10.01
N ILE A 25 4.35 -7.28 -9.48
CA ILE A 25 3.69 -6.67 -8.32
C ILE A 25 4.54 -6.83 -7.06
N VAL A 26 5.07 -8.03 -6.83
CA VAL A 26 5.97 -8.30 -5.69
C VAL A 26 7.24 -7.47 -5.78
N PHE A 27 7.79 -7.29 -6.99
CA PHE A 27 8.96 -6.46 -7.21
C PHE A 27 8.71 -5.00 -6.80
N GLN A 28 7.58 -4.40 -7.21
CA GLN A 28 7.20 -3.04 -6.81
C GLN A 28 6.99 -2.92 -5.29
N MET A 29 6.32 -3.89 -4.66
CA MET A 29 6.12 -3.92 -3.21
C MET A 29 7.45 -3.97 -2.45
N LEU A 30 8.37 -4.83 -2.87
CA LEU A 30 9.71 -4.93 -2.27
C LEU A 30 10.51 -3.64 -2.46
N GLY A 31 10.39 -2.99 -3.62
CA GLY A 31 10.99 -1.69 -3.88
C GLY A 31 10.53 -0.62 -2.89
N GLY A 32 9.22 -0.54 -2.66
CA GLY A 32 8.62 0.38 -1.68
C GLY A 32 9.12 0.14 -0.26
N ILE A 33 9.15 -1.13 0.19
CA ILE A 33 9.65 -1.50 1.53
C ILE A 33 11.11 -1.09 1.69
N ARG A 34 11.97 -1.41 0.72
CA ARG A 34 13.40 -1.05 0.76
C ARG A 34 13.62 0.45 0.78
N SER A 35 12.84 1.21 0.00
CA SER A 35 12.88 2.67 0.02
C SER A 35 12.51 3.23 1.39
N GLY A 36 11.43 2.74 1.99
CA GLY A 36 11.01 3.13 3.35
C GLY A 36 12.05 2.79 4.41
N MET A 37 12.61 1.57 4.37
CA MET A 37 13.71 1.17 5.26
C MET A 37 14.94 2.07 5.12
N GLY A 38 15.23 2.55 3.90
CA GLY A 38 16.29 3.53 3.65
C GLY A 38 16.02 4.87 4.36
N TYR A 39 14.80 5.42 4.25
CA TYR A 39 14.41 6.64 4.97
C TYR A 39 14.47 6.48 6.50
N CYS A 40 14.11 5.29 7.01
CA CYS A 40 14.16 4.98 8.43
C CYS A 40 15.56 4.54 8.92
N GLY A 41 16.57 4.48 8.05
CA GLY A 41 17.93 4.04 8.41
C GLY A 41 18.00 2.61 8.96
N SER A 42 17.11 1.72 8.52
CA SER A 42 16.97 0.35 9.05
C SER A 42 17.58 -0.68 8.09
N ALA A 43 18.58 -1.44 8.53
CA ALA A 43 19.26 -2.43 7.67
C ALA A 43 18.47 -3.74 7.52
N ASN A 44 17.53 -4.01 8.43
CA ASN A 44 16.68 -5.20 8.43
C ASN A 44 15.30 -4.91 9.05
N LEU A 45 14.39 -5.87 8.96
CA LEU A 45 13.01 -5.72 9.44
C LEU A 45 12.91 -5.60 10.96
N LYS A 46 13.83 -6.22 11.70
CA LYS A 46 13.85 -6.13 13.15
C LYS A 46 14.16 -4.70 13.59
N GLU A 47 15.21 -4.11 13.01
CA GLU A 47 15.56 -2.71 13.24
C GLU A 47 14.43 -1.75 12.84
N LEU A 48 13.74 -2.02 11.73
CA LEU A 48 12.59 -1.22 11.31
C LEU A 48 11.48 -1.26 12.37
N HIS A 49 11.12 -2.45 12.86
CA HIS A 49 10.09 -2.61 13.88
C HIS A 49 10.47 -1.98 15.23
N GLU A 50 11.74 -2.05 15.62
CA GLU A 50 12.21 -1.56 16.91
C GLU A 50 12.41 -0.03 16.90
N ASN A 51 12.78 0.57 15.77
CA ASN A 51 13.24 1.97 15.73
C ASN A 51 12.33 2.93 14.95
N ALA A 52 11.51 2.46 14.01
CA ALA A 52 10.68 3.36 13.20
C ALA A 52 9.72 4.18 14.07
N GLN A 53 9.56 5.46 13.74
CA GLN A 53 8.65 6.37 14.42
C GLN A 53 7.58 6.83 13.44
N PHE A 54 6.35 6.96 13.93
CA PHE A 54 5.22 7.48 13.18
C PHE A 54 4.80 8.84 13.74
N ILE A 55 4.18 9.64 12.89
CA ILE A 55 3.55 10.90 13.27
C ILE A 55 2.11 10.91 12.79
N GLU A 56 1.21 11.42 13.63
CA GLU A 56 -0.19 11.62 13.24
C GLU A 56 -0.33 12.83 12.34
N MET A 57 -1.25 12.74 11.38
CA MET A 57 -1.56 13.84 10.46
C MET A 57 -3.07 14.03 10.33
N SER A 58 -3.46 15.24 9.93
CA SER A 58 -4.84 15.55 9.59
C SER A 58 -5.22 15.00 8.21
N GLY A 59 -6.52 15.03 7.89
CA GLY A 59 -6.98 14.71 6.53
C GLY A 59 -6.44 15.65 5.44
N ALA A 60 -6.00 16.88 5.81
CA ALA A 60 -5.30 17.76 4.88
C ALA A 60 -3.89 17.23 4.57
N GLY A 61 -3.18 16.71 5.57
CA GLY A 61 -1.87 16.06 5.36
C GLY A 61 -1.96 14.81 4.49
N LEU A 62 -3.08 14.07 4.56
CA LEU A 62 -3.30 12.94 3.65
C LEU A 62 -3.44 13.39 2.19
N LYS A 63 -4.16 14.49 1.93
CA LYS A 63 -4.27 15.06 0.57
C LYS A 63 -2.92 15.56 0.08
N GLU A 64 -2.15 16.20 0.96
CA GLU A 64 -0.79 16.66 0.66
C GLU A 64 0.14 15.48 0.32
N SER A 65 0.00 14.34 1.00
CA SER A 65 0.84 13.16 0.78
C SER A 65 0.61 12.49 -0.58
N HIS A 66 -0.61 12.58 -1.13
CA HIS A 66 -0.91 12.09 -2.46
C HIS A 66 -0.58 13.12 -3.54
N PRO A 67 -0.35 12.73 -4.81
CA PRO A 67 -0.31 13.68 -5.90
C PRO A 67 -1.57 14.55 -5.91
N HIS A 68 -1.39 15.86 -5.80
CA HIS A 68 -2.46 16.84 -5.78
C HIS A 68 -2.11 18.01 -6.71
N ASP A 69 -3.14 18.70 -7.20
CA ASP A 69 -3.04 19.89 -8.07
C ASP A 69 -2.26 19.67 -9.39
N VAL A 70 -2.23 18.44 -9.89
CA VAL A 70 -1.62 18.04 -11.17
C VAL A 70 -2.47 17.04 -11.94
N GLN A 71 -2.36 17.06 -13.27
CA GLN A 71 -3.00 16.06 -14.13
C GLN A 71 -2.05 14.89 -14.39
N ILE A 72 -2.41 13.69 -13.93
CA ILE A 72 -1.67 12.47 -14.21
C ILE A 72 -1.93 12.06 -15.66
N THR A 73 -0.87 12.00 -16.47
CA THR A 73 -0.95 11.64 -17.90
C THR A 73 -0.61 10.19 -18.18
N ASN A 74 0.09 9.53 -17.26
CA ASN A 74 0.42 8.11 -17.31
C ASN A 74 0.49 7.55 -15.90
N GLU A 75 -0.07 6.35 -15.68
CA GLU A 75 -0.10 5.72 -14.37
C GLU A 75 1.24 5.06 -14.04
N ALA A 76 1.63 5.13 -12.77
CA ALA A 76 2.81 4.44 -12.28
C ALA A 76 2.43 3.03 -11.79
N PRO A 77 3.32 2.03 -11.95
CA PRO A 77 3.02 0.65 -11.57
C PRO A 77 2.82 0.46 -10.05
N ASN A 78 3.24 1.44 -9.25
CA ASN A 78 3.12 1.46 -7.79
C ASN A 78 2.10 2.48 -7.27
N TYR A 79 1.37 3.17 -8.15
CA TYR A 79 0.37 4.17 -7.76
C TYR A 79 -0.80 4.19 -8.75
N SER A 80 -1.88 3.51 -8.37
CA SER A 80 -3.18 3.52 -9.05
C SER A 80 -4.21 4.10 -8.08
N MET A 81 -4.81 5.24 -8.44
CA MET A 81 -5.93 5.83 -7.70
C MET A 81 -7.25 5.16 -8.05
#